data_AF-A0A918DPC1-F1
#
_entry.id   AF-A0A918DPC1-F1
#
_cell.length_a   1.000
_cell.length_b   1.000
_cell.length_c   1.000
_cell.angle_alpha   90.00
_cell.angle_beta   90.00
_cell.angle_gamma   90.00
#
_symmetry.space_group_name_H-M   'P 1'
#
loop_
_entity.id
_entity.type
_entity.pdbx_description
1 polymer ?
#
loop_
_entity_poly.entity_id
_entity_poly.type
_entity_poly.pdbx_seq_one_letter_code
_entity_poly.pdbx_strand_id
1 'polypeptide(L)'
;MPGLLEDISDIGRGAGLSINSIALQAERKSKFYVELPININVVGSYHELGQFVSGVAAIKRIVTLHDYSIRPGGDRLSMTIQAKTYRYDDTK
;
A
#
# COMPACT_ATOMS: atom_id res chain seq x y z
N MET A 1 -0.08 10.26 12.15
CA MET A 1 -1.19 9.70 11.34
C MET A 1 -1.47 8.28 11.80
N PRO A 2 -2.28 8.06 12.86
CA PRO A 2 -2.66 6.72 13.27
C PRO A 2 -3.67 6.11 12.27
N GLY A 3 -3.59 4.79 12.04
CA GLY A 3 -4.65 4.01 11.38
C GLY A 3 -4.37 3.53 9.95
N LEU A 4 -3.68 4.28 9.08
CA LEU A 4 -3.55 3.84 7.67
C LEU A 4 -2.77 2.53 7.52
N LEU A 5 -1.70 2.37 8.30
CA LEU A 5 -0.90 1.14 8.28
C LEU A 5 -1.70 -0.07 8.78
N GLU A 6 -2.55 0.16 9.77
CA GLU A 6 -3.45 -0.83 10.35
C GLU A 6 -4.54 -1.21 9.35
N ASP A 7 -5.20 -0.22 8.72
CA ASP A 7 -6.18 -0.41 7.66
C ASP A 7 -5.59 -1.29 6.52
N ILE A 8 -4.39 -0.96 6.02
CA ILE A 8 -3.73 -1.75 4.96
C ILE A 8 -3.43 -3.17 5.43
N SER A 9 -2.96 -3.33 6.68
CA SER A 9 -2.65 -4.64 7.25
C SER A 9 -3.90 -5.49 7.41
N ASP A 10 -5.01 -4.90 7.84
CA ASP A 10 -6.29 -5.56 8.04
C ASP A 10 -6.92 -5.98 6.71
N ILE A 11 -6.87 -5.11 5.71
CA ILE A 11 -7.32 -5.42 4.34
C ILE A 11 -6.49 -6.57 3.77
N GLY A 12 -5.16 -6.55 3.95
CA GLY A 12 -4.29 -7.63 3.48
C GLY A 12 -4.61 -8.98 4.11
N ARG A 13 -4.77 -9.00 5.44
CA ARG A 13 -5.16 -10.22 6.18
C ARG A 13 -6.57 -10.69 5.79
N GLY A 14 -7.53 -9.76 5.68
CA GLY A 14 -8.91 -10.05 5.31
C GLY A 14 -9.04 -10.61 3.89
N ALA A 15 -8.16 -10.21 2.97
CA ALA A 15 -8.08 -10.76 1.62
C ALA A 15 -7.36 -12.12 1.54
N GLY A 16 -6.85 -12.67 2.65
CA GLY A 16 -6.13 -13.95 2.67
C GLY A 16 -4.66 -13.85 2.22
N LEU A 17 -4.10 -12.65 2.14
CA LEU A 17 -2.71 -12.46 1.73
C LEU A 17 -1.72 -12.75 2.86
N SER A 18 -0.60 -13.35 2.51
CA SER A 18 0.58 -13.39 3.38
C SER A 18 1.35 -12.09 3.22
N ILE A 19 1.41 -11.27 4.28
CA ILE A 19 2.13 -10.01 4.26
C ILE A 19 3.60 -10.28 4.63
N ASN A 20 4.51 -10.05 3.68
CA ASN A 20 5.94 -10.18 3.92
C ASN A 20 6.50 -8.94 4.60
N SER A 21 6.10 -7.75 4.14
CA SER A 21 6.52 -6.49 4.75
C SER A 21 5.57 -5.34 4.42
N ILE A 22 5.46 -4.41 5.36
CA ILE A 22 4.90 -3.08 5.12
C ILE A 22 5.85 -2.07 5.76
N ALA A 23 6.52 -1.27 4.94
CA ALA A 23 7.59 -0.39 5.36
C ALA A 23 7.31 1.06 5.00
N LEU A 24 7.10 1.88 6.03
CA LEU A 24 7.09 3.34 5.90
C LEU A 24 8.43 3.84 5.39
N GLN A 25 8.39 4.73 4.41
CA GLN A 25 9.58 5.42 3.90
C GLN A 25 9.64 6.83 4.46
N ALA A 26 10.78 7.50 4.29
CA ALA A 26 10.90 8.91 4.63
C ALA A 26 9.88 9.76 3.85
N GLU A 27 9.30 10.75 4.52
CA GLU A 27 8.43 11.74 3.88
C GLU A 27 9.18 12.46 2.77
N ARG A 28 8.48 12.75 1.67
CA ARG A 28 9.01 13.52 0.54
C ARG A 28 8.21 14.79 0.38
N LYS A 29 8.88 15.92 0.57
CA LYS A 29 8.28 17.24 0.34
C LYS A 29 8.21 17.56 -1.15
N SER A 30 7.03 17.92 -1.59
CA SER A 30 6.77 18.54 -2.90
C SER A 30 6.37 20.00 -2.71
N LYS A 31 6.14 20.72 -3.82
CA LYS A 31 5.84 22.17 -3.80
C LYS A 31 4.59 22.56 -3.00
N PHE A 32 3.59 21.68 -2.93
CA PHE A 32 2.28 21.98 -2.33
C PHE A 32 1.81 20.91 -1.32
N TYR A 33 2.53 19.80 -1.22
CA TYR A 33 2.13 18.66 -0.42
C TYR A 33 3.35 17.89 0.04
N VAL A 34 3.17 17.12 1.11
CA VAL A 34 4.11 16.11 1.57
C VAL A 34 3.51 14.75 1.28
N GLU A 35 4.25 13.90 0.59
CA GLU A 35 3.88 12.49 0.41
C GLU A 35 4.61 11.61 1.42
N LEU A 36 3.91 10.59 1.92
CA LEU A 36 4.47 9.53 2.77
C LEU A 36 4.36 8.20 2.02
N PRO A 37 5.45 7.71 1.40
CA PRO A 37 5.46 6.44 0.69
C PRO A 37 5.49 5.25 1.66
N ILE A 38 4.81 4.18 1.27
CA ILE A 38 4.72 2.92 2.01
C ILE A 38 4.96 1.78 1.03
N ASN A 39 6.05 1.04 1.23
CA ASN A 39 6.35 -0.13 0.43
C ASN A 39 5.67 -1.36 1.02
N ILE A 40 4.93 -2.09 0.21
CA ILE A 40 4.16 -3.26 0.61
C ILE A 40 4.62 -4.46 -0.21
N ASN A 41 4.88 -5.58 0.46
CA ASN A 41 5.19 -6.86 -0.15
C ASN A 41 4.23 -7.93 0.38
N VAL A 42 3.48 -8.56 -0.51
CA VAL A 42 2.45 -9.54 -0.20
C VAL A 42 2.52 -10.73 -1.14
N VAL A 43 2.06 -11.89 -0.67
CA VAL A 43 2.00 -13.13 -1.44
C VAL A 43 0.60 -13.72 -1.41
N GLY A 44 0.07 -14.05 -2.59
CA GLY A 44 -1.34 -14.33 -2.81
C GLY A 44 -1.64 -15.11 -4.08
N SER A 45 -2.89 -15.55 -4.23
CA SER A 45 -3.47 -15.80 -5.54
C SER A 45 -3.78 -14.48 -6.25
N TYR A 46 -3.96 -14.52 -7.57
CA TYR A 46 -4.33 -13.32 -8.34
C TYR A 46 -5.61 -12.64 -7.82
N HIS A 47 -6.59 -13.43 -7.40
CA HIS A 47 -7.86 -12.91 -6.90
C HIS A 47 -7.70 -12.21 -5.54
N GLU A 48 -6.93 -12.80 -4.62
CA GLU A 48 -6.61 -12.19 -3.32
C GLU A 48 -5.86 -10.86 -3.50
N LEU A 49 -4.92 -10.79 -4.46
CA LEU A 49 -4.22 -9.54 -4.79
C LEU A 49 -5.19 -8.46 -5.31
N GLY A 50 -6.13 -8.83 -6.19
CA GLY A 50 -7.16 -7.92 -6.69
C GLY A 50 -8.10 -7.41 -5.60
N GLN A 51 -8.50 -8.29 -4.68
CA GLN A 51 -9.31 -7.91 -3.51
C GLN A 51 -8.55 -6.92 -2.61
N PHE A 52 -7.27 -7.16 -2.36
CA PHE A 52 -6.43 -6.25 -1.59
C PHE A 52 -6.34 -4.86 -2.22
N VAL A 53 -6.01 -4.78 -3.52
CA VAL A 53 -5.93 -3.49 -4.24
C VAL A 53 -7.27 -2.75 -4.20
N SER A 54 -8.38 -3.48 -4.38
CA SER A 54 -9.73 -2.91 -4.31
C SER A 54 -10.06 -2.40 -2.90
N GLY A 55 -9.69 -3.13 -1.86
CA GLY A 55 -9.89 -2.73 -0.47
C GLY A 55 -9.08 -1.47 -0.11
N VAL A 56 -7.82 -1.40 -0.53
CA VAL A 56 -6.97 -0.21 -0.30
C VAL A 56 -7.55 1.01 -1.03
N ALA A 57 -8.06 0.84 -2.25
CA ALA A 57 -8.73 1.91 -3.00
C ALA A 57 -10.05 2.39 -2.36
N ALA A 58 -10.68 1.57 -1.52
CA ALA A 58 -11.93 1.89 -0.82
C ALA A 58 -11.73 2.62 0.52
N ILE A 59 -10.49 2.80 0.98
CA ILE A 59 -10.19 3.56 2.21
C ILE A 59 -10.71 5.00 2.05
N LYS A 60 -11.38 5.54 3.07
CA LYS A 60 -11.91 6.92 3.08
C LYS A 60 -10.83 8.00 3.24
N ARG A 61 -9.71 7.88 2.52
CA ARG A 61 -8.57 8.80 2.50
C ARG A 61 -7.92 8.78 1.11
N ILE A 62 -7.12 9.80 0.79
CA ILE A 62 -6.39 9.84 -0.48
C ILE A 62 -5.18 8.91 -0.39
N VAL A 63 -5.29 7.74 -1.01
CA VAL A 63 -4.21 6.77 -1.18
C VAL A 63 -4.04 6.51 -2.67
N THR A 64 -2.82 6.63 -3.16
CA THR A 64 -2.47 6.27 -4.54
C THR A 64 -1.52 5.08 -4.54
N LEU A 65 -1.60 4.25 -5.58
CA LEU A 65 -0.80 3.04 -5.73
C LEU A 65 0.11 3.19 -6.94
N HIS A 66 1.39 2.86 -6.78
CA HIS A 66 2.46 3.07 -7.75
C HIS A 66 3.36 1.84 -7.84
N ASP A 67 4.12 1.78 -8.94
CA ASP A 67 5.28 0.91 -9.11
C ASP A 67 5.03 -0.56 -8.74
N TYR A 68 3.85 -1.08 -9.09
CA TYR A 68 3.52 -2.45 -8.77
C TYR A 68 4.31 -3.42 -9.65
N SER A 69 4.72 -4.54 -9.06
CA SER A 69 5.32 -5.67 -9.76
C SER A 69 4.73 -6.94 -9.22
N ILE A 70 4.29 -7.83 -10.11
CA ILE A 70 3.77 -9.15 -9.76
C ILE A 70 4.67 -10.19 -10.42
N ARG A 71 5.16 -11.14 -9.63
CA ARG A 71 6.04 -12.21 -10.10
C ARG A 71 5.54 -13.57 -9.62
N PRO A 72 5.68 -14.63 -10.43
CA PRO A 72 5.39 -15.98 -9.98
C PRO A 72 6.39 -16.41 -8.89
N GLY A 73 5.89 -17.04 -7.83
CA GLY A 73 6.67 -17.57 -6.71
C GLY A 73 6.34 -19.04 -6.45
N GLY A 74 6.22 -19.84 -7.51
CA GLY A 74 5.64 -21.18 -7.47
C GLY A 74 4.13 -21.11 -7.75
N ASP A 75 3.33 -21.73 -6.88
CA ASP A 75 1.86 -21.77 -7.01
C ASP A 75 1.16 -20.47 -6.57
N ARG A 76 1.90 -19.51 -6.03
CA ARG A 76 1.40 -18.19 -5.61
C ARG A 76 2.16 -17.07 -6.31
N LEU A 77 1.56 -15.88 -6.28
CA LEU A 77 2.11 -14.65 -6.82
C LEU A 77 2.69 -13.80 -5.70
N SER A 78 3.88 -13.26 -5.91
CA SER A 78 4.48 -12.23 -5.07
C SER A 78 4.22 -10.87 -5.71
N MET A 79 3.64 -9.95 -4.95
CA MET A 79 3.37 -8.58 -5.36
C MET A 79 4.13 -7.60 -4.48
N THR A 80 4.89 -6.72 -5.12
CA THR A 80 5.41 -5.50 -4.50
C THR A 80 4.62 -4.32 -5.03
N ILE A 81 4.21 -3.40 -4.15
CA ILE A 81 3.49 -2.19 -4.55
C ILE A 81 3.83 -1.04 -3.60
N GLN A 82 3.85 0.19 -4.12
CA GLN A 82 4.07 1.38 -3.30
C GLN A 82 2.75 2.13 -3.14
N ALA A 83 2.29 2.26 -1.90
CA ALA A 83 1.19 3.16 -1.56
C ALA A 83 1.74 4.54 -1.17
N LYS A 84 1.03 5.61 -1.49
CA LYS A 84 1.36 6.97 -1.05
C LYS A 84 0.12 7.64 -0.49
N THR A 85 0.30 8.30 0.65
CA THR A 85 -0.69 9.22 1.23
C THR A 85 -0.13 10.65 1.21
N TYR A 86 -1.02 11.62 1.24
CA TYR A 86 -0.69 13.04 1.07
C TYR A 86 -1.21 13.87 2.23
N ARG A 87 -0.45 14.89 2.60
CA ARG A 87 -0.92 15.99 3.44
C ARG A 87 -0.50 17.32 2.83
N TYR A 88 -1.26 18.37 3.11
CA TYR A 88 -0.87 19.72 2.74
C TYR A 88 0.45 20.10 3.43
N ASP A 89 1.33 20.81 2.72
CA ASP A 89 2.51 21.44 3.32
C ASP A 89 2.18 22.92 3.56
N ASP A 90 2.01 23.29 4.83
CA ASP A 90 1.73 24.65 5.29
C ASP A 90 3.00 25.46 5.58
N THR A 91 4.18 24.81 5.53
CA THR A 91 5.46 25.49 5.71
C THR A 91 5.87 26.22 4.44
N LYS A 92 5.60 27.52 4.40
CA LYS A 92 6.20 28.48 3.45
C LYS A 92 7.49 29.07 4.00
#